data_AF-X0X9I4-F1
#
_entry.id   AF-X0X9I4-F1
#
_cell.length_a   1.000
_cell.length_b   1.000
_cell.length_c   1.000
_cell.angle_alpha   90.00
_cell.angle_beta   90.00
_cell.angle_gamma   90.00
#
_symmetry.space_group_name_H-M   'P 1'
#
loop_
_entity.id
_entity.type
_entity.pdbx_description
1 polymer ?
#
loop_
_entity_poly.entity_id
_entity_poly.type
_entity_poly.pdbx_seq_one_letter_code
_entity_poly.pdbx_strand_id
1 'polypeptide(L)'
;MKLGASDIRELNLLKHYRIIRKWACRNNDLNDADLELLIYLDCIEFFTKKDFEIGVYSYSWDNRRWNRLLKQDWIKVWRHRNRTTQKYNIYKVSFKGKQLISRIYRIMLGEEDINIGRRN
;
A
#
# COMPACT_ATOMS: atom_id res chain seq x y z
N MET A 1 8.45 20.08 12.64
CA MET A 1 7.97 19.56 13.93
C MET A 1 8.60 18.19 14.14
N LYS A 2 9.25 17.94 15.27
CA LYS A 2 9.85 16.61 15.56
C LYS A 2 8.79 15.79 16.29
N LEU A 3 8.29 14.73 15.66
CA LEU A 3 7.32 13.85 16.28
C LEU A 3 8.00 13.05 17.40
N GLY A 4 7.36 13.01 18.56
CA GLY A 4 7.72 12.15 19.70
C GLY A 4 6.93 10.85 19.72
N ALA A 5 7.36 9.90 20.55
CA ALA A 5 6.62 8.65 20.75
C ALA A 5 5.23 8.89 21.39
N SER A 6 5.09 9.95 22.20
CA SER A 6 3.82 10.39 22.79
C SER A 6 2.79 10.74 21.72
N ASP A 7 3.21 11.42 20.66
CA ASP A 7 2.31 11.91 19.61
C ASP A 7 1.60 10.75 18.90
N ILE A 8 2.29 9.62 18.68
CA ILE A 8 1.71 8.41 18.09
C ILE A 8 0.58 7.85 18.98
N ARG A 9 0.77 7.89 20.30
CA ARG A 9 -0.22 7.43 21.27
C ARG A 9 -1.40 8.39 21.34
N GLU A 10 -1.15 9.69 21.39
CA GLU A 10 -2.17 10.75 21.49
C GLU A 10 -3.06 10.82 20.26
N LEU A 11 -2.45 10.67 19.07
CA LEU A 11 -3.18 10.57 17.80
C LEU A 11 -4.02 9.29 17.69
N ASN A 12 -3.85 8.32 18.59
CA ASN A 12 -4.59 7.06 18.63
C ASN A 12 -4.55 6.27 17.30
N LEU A 13 -3.52 6.47 16.46
CA LEU A 13 -3.45 5.91 15.10
C LEU A 13 -3.61 4.39 15.07
N LEU A 14 -3.01 3.72 16.06
CA LEU A 14 -3.03 2.25 16.16
C LEU A 14 -4.30 1.72 16.82
N LYS A 15 -5.07 2.55 17.53
CA LYS A 15 -6.27 2.13 18.29
C LYS A 15 -7.31 1.46 17.38
N HIS A 16 -7.52 2.03 16.19
CA HIS A 16 -8.52 1.54 15.23
C HIS A 16 -7.90 0.92 13.97
N TYR A 17 -6.57 0.83 13.90
CA TYR A 17 -5.86 0.35 12.71
C TYR A 17 -6.35 -1.02 12.23
N ARG A 18 -6.56 -1.96 13.15
CA ARG A 18 -7.06 -3.31 12.80
C ARG A 18 -8.38 -3.25 12.03
N ILE A 19 -9.32 -2.42 12.49
CA ILE A 19 -10.66 -2.29 11.88
C ILE A 19 -10.55 -1.64 10.51
N ILE A 20 -9.79 -0.54 10.42
CA ILE A 20 -9.56 0.20 9.18
C ILE A 20 -8.90 -0.70 8.13
N ARG A 21 -7.86 -1.47 8.53
CA ARG A 21 -7.17 -2.43 7.66
C ARG A 21 -8.12 -3.50 7.13
N LYS A 22 -8.93 -4.11 8.00
CA LYS A 22 -9.92 -5.12 7.57
C LYS A 22 -10.98 -4.55 6.64
N TRP A 23 -11.44 -3.33 6.89
CA TRP A 23 -12.36 -2.64 5.99
C TRP A 23 -11.72 -2.35 4.63
N ALA A 24 -10.48 -1.85 4.60
CA ALA A 24 -9.76 -1.53 3.38
C ALA A 24 -9.54 -2.79 2.53
N CYS A 25 -9.08 -3.88 3.14
CA CYS A 25 -8.91 -5.17 2.49
C CYS A 25 -10.23 -5.70 1.88
N ARG A 26 -11.30 -5.73 2.68
CA ARG A 26 -12.60 -6.27 2.26
C ARG A 26 -13.24 -5.49 1.10
N ASN A 27 -13.09 -4.17 1.06
CA ASN A 27 -13.73 -3.34 0.03
C ASN A 27 -12.96 -3.31 -1.31
N ASN A 28 -11.77 -3.90 -1.35
CA ASN A 28 -10.83 -3.78 -2.45
C ASN A 28 -10.27 -5.13 -2.91
N ASP A 29 -10.80 -6.25 -2.41
CA ASP A 29 -10.34 -7.62 -2.70
C ASP A 29 -8.83 -7.82 -2.48
N LEU A 30 -8.30 -7.15 -1.46
CA LEU A 30 -6.92 -7.28 -1.01
C LEU A 30 -6.87 -8.15 0.25
N ASN A 31 -5.78 -8.90 0.42
CA ASN A 31 -5.47 -9.48 1.73
C ASN A 31 -4.67 -8.48 2.59
N ASP A 32 -4.55 -8.79 3.88
CA ASP A 32 -3.82 -7.97 4.85
C ASP A 32 -2.36 -7.69 4.41
N ALA A 33 -1.65 -8.73 3.96
CA ALA A 33 -0.24 -8.63 3.56
C ALA A 33 -0.05 -7.83 2.27
N ASP A 34 -0.99 -7.90 1.32
CA ASP A 34 -0.96 -7.10 0.10
C ASP A 34 -1.15 -5.61 0.41
N LEU A 35 -2.05 -5.27 1.33
CA LEU A 35 -2.28 -3.89 1.73
C LEU A 35 -1.06 -3.29 2.46
N GLU A 36 -0.49 -4.04 3.41
CA GLU A 36 0.71 -3.61 4.14
C GLU A 36 1.91 -3.44 3.19
N LEU A 37 2.05 -4.34 2.22
CA LEU A 37 3.04 -4.22 1.16
C LEU A 37 2.81 -3.00 0.28
N LEU A 38 1.56 -2.70 -0.12
CA LEU A 38 1.26 -1.50 -0.90
C LEU A 38 1.61 -0.21 -0.15
N ILE A 39 1.33 -0.15 1.15
CA ILE A 39 1.72 0.99 2.00
C ILE A 39 3.25 1.14 2.03
N TYR A 40 3.98 0.04 2.25
CA TYR A 40 5.44 0.03 2.22
C TYR A 40 6.01 0.52 0.89
N LEU A 41 5.47 0.03 -0.23
CA LEU A 41 5.90 0.44 -1.57
C LEU A 41 5.55 1.89 -1.89
N ASP A 42 4.47 2.43 -1.33
CA ASP A 42 4.12 3.84 -1.47
C ASP A 42 5.15 4.74 -0.79
N CYS A 43 5.65 4.32 0.38
CA CYS A 43 6.72 5.03 1.10
C CYS A 43 8.06 5.03 0.35
N ILE A 44 8.34 3.99 -0.45
CA ILE A 44 9.56 3.92 -1.28
C ILE A 44 9.42 4.73 -2.58
N GLU A 45 8.18 5.03 -3.00
CA GLU A 45 7.78 5.68 -4.25
C GLU A 45 8.09 4.89 -5.53
N PHE A 46 9.36 4.59 -5.78
CA PHE A 46 9.85 3.89 -6.98
C PHE A 46 10.58 2.61 -6.63
N PHE A 47 10.11 1.50 -7.19
CA PHE A 47 10.66 0.18 -6.89
C PHE A 47 10.74 -0.68 -8.15
N THR A 48 11.69 -1.61 -8.16
CA THR A 48 11.78 -2.66 -9.17
C THR A 48 11.13 -3.94 -8.64
N LYS A 49 10.90 -4.90 -9.54
CA LYS A 49 10.50 -6.26 -9.11
C LYS A 49 11.54 -6.90 -8.18
N LYS A 50 12.83 -6.56 -8.36
CA LYS A 50 13.91 -7.07 -7.52
C LYS A 50 13.84 -6.47 -6.12
N ASP A 51 13.51 -5.19 -5.98
CA ASP A 51 13.29 -4.56 -4.67
C ASP A 51 12.09 -5.19 -3.95
N PHE A 52 11.05 -5.54 -4.73
CA PHE A 52 9.87 -6.25 -4.24
C PHE A 52 10.19 -7.71 -3.83
N GLU A 53 11.15 -8.37 -4.47
CA GLU A 53 11.72 -9.67 -4.08
C GLU A 53 12.68 -9.57 -2.87
N ILE A 54 13.39 -8.45 -2.69
CA ILE A 54 14.31 -8.24 -1.56
C ILE A 54 13.56 -7.79 -0.29
N GLY A 55 12.41 -7.12 -0.45
CA GLY A 55 11.48 -6.81 0.64
C GLY A 55 10.88 -8.03 1.35
N VAL A 56 11.27 -9.24 0.96
CA VAL A 56 10.89 -10.54 1.51
C VAL A 56 11.21 -10.71 2.99
N TYR A 57 12.07 -9.87 3.58
CA TYR A 57 12.23 -9.86 5.04
C TYR A 57 10.97 -9.42 5.79
N SER A 58 10.09 -8.64 5.15
CA SER A 58 8.88 -8.09 5.79
C SER A 58 7.59 -8.76 5.33
N TYR A 59 7.54 -9.31 4.10
CA TYR A 59 6.31 -9.88 3.53
C TYR A 59 6.58 -11.10 2.64
N SER A 60 5.67 -12.08 2.65
CA SER A 60 5.74 -13.22 1.73
C SER A 60 5.66 -12.73 0.28
N TRP A 61 6.54 -13.23 -0.59
CA TRP A 61 6.56 -12.87 -2.00
C TRP A 61 6.27 -14.08 -2.89
N ASP A 62 5.49 -13.87 -3.94
CA ASP A 62 5.38 -14.80 -5.05
C ASP A 62 5.04 -14.08 -6.37
N ASN A 63 5.34 -14.73 -7.50
CA ASN A 63 5.06 -14.18 -8.82
C ASN A 63 3.56 -13.96 -9.08
N ARG A 64 2.67 -14.76 -8.48
CA ARG A 64 1.22 -14.62 -8.66
C ARG A 64 0.70 -13.35 -7.98
N ARG A 65 1.22 -13.02 -6.80
CA ARG A 65 0.94 -11.79 -6.06
C ARG A 65 1.35 -10.56 -6.86
N TRP A 66 2.59 -10.54 -7.35
CA TRP A 66 3.08 -9.46 -8.21
C TRP A 66 2.16 -9.26 -9.42
N ASN A 67 1.84 -10.34 -10.13
CA ASN A 67 0.96 -10.29 -11.29
C ASN A 67 -0.46 -9.85 -10.93
N ARG A 68 -1.00 -10.25 -9.78
CA ARG A 68 -2.30 -9.80 -9.26
C ARG A 68 -2.31 -8.29 -9.03
N LEU A 69 -1.32 -7.78 -8.30
CA LEU A 69 -1.21 -6.35 -8.00
C LEU A 69 -1.07 -5.50 -9.26
N LEU A 70 -0.30 -5.98 -10.25
CA LEU A 70 -0.15 -5.30 -11.54
C LEU A 70 -1.45 -5.37 -12.36
N LYS A 71 -2.09 -6.54 -12.45
CA LYS A 71 -3.33 -6.75 -13.23
C LYS A 71 -4.52 -5.99 -12.67
N GLN A 72 -4.61 -5.85 -11.35
CA GLN A 72 -5.68 -5.12 -10.67
C GLN A 72 -5.40 -3.62 -10.51
N ASP A 73 -4.36 -3.11 -11.18
CA ASP A 73 -3.93 -1.70 -11.14
C ASP A 73 -3.68 -1.18 -9.72
N TRP A 74 -3.06 -1.99 -8.85
CA TRP A 74 -2.54 -1.53 -7.55
C TRP A 74 -1.14 -0.94 -7.67
N ILE A 75 -0.35 -1.50 -8.59
CA ILE A 75 0.96 -1.00 -8.98
C ILE A 75 0.97 -0.83 -10.50
N LYS A 76 1.80 0.08 -10.99
CA LYS A 76 1.95 0.31 -12.43
C LYS A 76 3.39 0.57 -12.83
N VAL A 77 3.72 0.24 -14.08
CA VAL A 77 5.03 0.60 -14.65
C VAL A 77 5.10 2.12 -14.74
N TRP A 78 6.12 2.70 -14.12
CA TRP A 78 6.45 4.12 -14.29
C TRP A 78 7.42 4.32 -15.46
N ARG A 79 8.43 3.45 -15.57
CA ARG A 79 9.41 3.49 -16.66
C ARG A 79 9.79 2.08 -17.09
N HIS A 80 9.64 1.82 -18.38
CA HIS A 80 10.08 0.56 -18.97
C HIS A 80 11.61 0.48 -19.02
N ARG A 81 12.15 -0.73 -18.86
CA ARG A 81 13.57 -1.00 -19.06
C ARG A 81 13.96 -0.65 -20.50
N ASN A 82 15.13 -0.06 -20.68
CA ASN A 82 15.64 0.34 -22.00
C ASN A 82 16.71 -0.60 -22.56
N ARG A 83 16.94 -1.75 -21.91
CA ARG A 83 17.92 -2.80 -22.29
C ARG A 83 19.39 -2.32 -22.40
N THR A 84 19.67 -1.08 -22.03
CA THR A 84 21.02 -0.48 -22.04
C THR A 84 21.42 -0.08 -20.64
N THR A 85 20.97 1.08 -20.15
CA THR A 85 21.34 1.63 -18.84
C THR A 85 20.41 1.15 -17.72
N GLN A 86 19.16 0.84 -18.04
CA GLN A 86 18.14 0.40 -17.10
C GLN A 86 17.77 -1.05 -17.37
N LYS A 87 18.25 -1.94 -16.50
CA LYS A 87 18.04 -3.40 -16.59
C LYS A 87 16.61 -3.84 -16.26
N TYR A 88 15.94 -3.16 -15.34
CA TYR A 88 14.62 -3.55 -14.81
C TYR A 88 13.56 -2.48 -15.09
N ASN A 89 12.30 -2.90 -15.21
CA ASN A 89 11.20 -1.94 -15.18
C ASN A 89 11.12 -1.30 -13.80
N ILE A 90 10.83 0.00 -13.75
CA ILE A 90 10.56 0.72 -12.52
C ILE A 90 9.06 0.86 -12.39
N TYR A 91 8.56 0.54 -11.20
CA TYR A 91 7.16 0.55 -10.83
C TYR A 91 6.94 1.59 -9.75
N LYS A 92 5.67 1.94 -9.59
CA LYS A 92 5.17 2.74 -8.47
C LYS A 92 3.77 2.25 -8.10
N VAL A 93 3.33 2.61 -6.90
CA VAL A 93 1.91 2.46 -6.53
C VAL A 93 1.05 3.27 -7.50
N SER A 94 -0.03 2.67 -7.97
CA SER A 94 -0.93 3.31 -8.93
C SER A 94 -1.69 4.48 -8.30
N PHE A 95 -2.43 5.23 -9.11
CA PHE A 95 -3.29 6.29 -8.58
C PHE A 95 -4.39 5.70 -7.66
N LYS A 96 -4.97 4.57 -8.06
CA LYS A 96 -5.94 3.80 -7.27
C LYS A 96 -5.38 3.39 -5.91
N GLY A 97 -4.16 2.84 -5.88
CA GLY A 97 -3.49 2.46 -4.65
C GLY A 97 -3.24 3.65 -3.72
N LYS A 98 -2.72 4.76 -4.28
CA LYS A 98 -2.51 6.00 -3.52
C LYS A 98 -3.81 6.56 -2.93
N GLN A 99 -4.90 6.57 -3.70
CA GLN A 99 -6.20 7.01 -3.19
C GLN A 99 -6.68 6.16 -2.00
N LEU A 100 -6.52 4.84 -2.05
CA LEU A 100 -6.85 3.97 -0.93
C LEU A 100 -6.00 4.27 0.31
N ILE A 101 -4.68 4.41 0.12
CA ILE A 101 -3.73 4.70 1.21
C ILE A 101 -4.03 6.07 1.85
N SER A 102 -4.20 7.11 1.04
CA SER A 102 -4.60 8.44 1.53
C SER A 102 -5.93 8.39 2.28
N ARG A 103 -6.88 7.58 1.82
CA ARG A 103 -8.15 7.38 2.54
C ARG A 103 -7.96 6.69 3.89
N ILE A 104 -7.11 5.66 3.97
CA ILE A 104 -6.77 5.01 5.23
C ILE A 104 -6.20 6.02 6.23
N TYR A 105 -5.27 6.88 5.80
CA TYR A 105 -4.70 7.90 6.69
C TYR A 105 -5.74 8.92 7.17
N ARG A 106 -6.63 9.38 6.29
CA ARG A 106 -7.73 10.29 6.68
C ARG A 106 -8.67 9.64 7.70
N ILE A 107 -8.98 8.35 7.54
CA ILE A 107 -9.78 7.61 8.52
C ILE A 107 -9.03 7.45 9.85
N MET A 108 -7.72 7.16 9.83
CA MET A 108 -6.91 7.07 11.05
C MET A 108 -6.85 8.39 11.82
N LEU A 109 -6.87 9.51 11.10
CA LEU A 109 -6.88 10.87 11.67
C LEU A 109 -8.28 11.36 12.05
N GLY A 110 -9.34 10.58 11.77
CA GLY A 110 -10.72 10.97 12.04
C GLY A 110 -11.28 12.04 11.09
N GLU A 111 -10.61 12.30 9.96
CA GLU A 111 -11.06 13.24 8.93
C GLU A 111 -12.13 12.61 8.01
N GLU A 112 -12.17 11.28 7.94
CA GLU A 112 -13.19 10.51 7.21
C GLU A 112 -13.71 9.35 8.06
N ASP A 113 -15.01 9.07 7.95
CA ASP A 113 -15.60 7.89 8.55
C ASP A 113 -15.36 6.62 7.70
N ILE A 114 -15.33 5.48 8.39
CA ILE A 114 -15.42 4.18 7.74
C ILE A 114 -16.83 4.06 7.17
N ASN A 115 -16.99 4.17 5.85
CA ASN A 115 -18.27 3.86 5.20
C ASN A 115 -18.55 2.35 5.37
N ILE A 116 -19.41 1.99 6.32
CA ILE A 116 -19.94 0.62 6.54
C ILE A 116 -21.19 0.38 5.66
N GLY A 117 -21.43 1.21 4.65
CA GLY A 117 -22.59 1.08 3.77
C GLY A 117 -22.59 -0.26 3.02
N ARG A 118 -23.68 -1.05 3.18
CA ARG A 118 -24.02 -2.15 2.27
C ARG A 118 -23.99 -1.59 0.84
N ARG A 119 -23.11 -2.10 0.00
CA ARG A 119 -23.29 -2.00 -1.45
C ARG A 119 -24.50 -2.90 -1.77
N ASN A 120 -25.66 -2.27 -1.97
CA ASN A 120 -26.77 -2.91 -2.69
C ASN A 120 -26.36 -3.11 -4.14
#